data_AF-A0A0M3J6J1-F1
#
_entry.id   AF-A0A0M3J6J1-F1
#
_cell.length_a   1.000
_cell.length_b   1.000
_cell.length_c   1.000
_cell.angle_alpha   90.00
_cell.angle_beta   90.00
_cell.angle_gamma   90.00
#
_symmetry.space_group_name_H-M   'P 1'
#
loop_
_entity.id
_entity.type
_entity.pdbx_description
1 polymer ?
#
loop_
_entity_poly.entity_id
_entity_poly.type
_entity_poly.pdbx_seq_one_letter_code
_entity_poly.pdbx_strand_id
1 'polypeptide(L)'
;MFMDMLYQFAFYAPLLVVCAERQSVAYEQVKVPKKPDVDCTIKIRKFFATLIKYYSKFIASLWAELMFVGVMIAYLYISICGIKALRTDMDGSMLLPSDSQSNEGIRIMNEVIWPDYLGINYVIRNPPDFSDPLEYRKFARMINRIETMNNTIDAGANMIWIRDYLRYLANPSASKLDILFGWMGPDGNRDEPNEKGSSSFIYRLFVVFIILISCNCI
;
A
#
# COMPACT_ATOMS: atom_id res chain seq x y z
N MET A 1 10.96 19.83 19.15
CA MET A 1 9.95 20.80 19.62
C MET A 1 10.12 21.08 21.12
N PHE A 2 9.89 20.13 22.03
CA PHE A 2 10.04 20.39 23.49
C PHE A 2 11.46 20.85 23.90
N MET A 3 12.51 20.12 23.48
CA MET A 3 13.90 20.49 23.81
C MET A 3 14.32 21.82 23.18
N ASP A 4 13.78 22.17 22.02
CA ASP A 4 14.02 23.45 21.37
C ASP A 4 13.36 24.61 22.15
N MET A 5 12.13 24.41 22.61
CA MET A 5 11.45 25.37 23.49
C MET A 5 12.17 25.54 24.84
N LEU A 6 12.62 24.44 25.45
CA LEU A 6 13.42 24.46 26.67
C LEU A 6 14.72 25.25 26.46
N TYR A 7 15.41 25.02 25.34
CA TYR A 7 16.63 25.75 24.97
C TYR A 7 16.36 27.25 24.77
N GLN A 8 15.27 27.61 24.10
CA GLN A 8 14.88 29.00 23.86
C GLN A 8 14.58 29.75 25.17
N PHE A 9 13.92 29.11 26.13
CA PHE A 9 13.65 29.75 27.44
C PHE A 9 14.83 29.73 28.40
N ALA A 10 15.56 28.61 28.50
CA ALA A 10 16.60 28.44 29.51
C ALA A 10 17.94 29.08 29.13
N PHE A 11 18.29 29.11 27.84
CA PHE A 11 19.59 29.60 27.38
C PHE A 11 19.46 30.86 26.53
N TYR A 12 18.56 30.87 25.56
CA TYR A 12 18.47 31.99 24.61
C TYR A 12 17.89 33.27 25.26
N ALA A 13 16.82 33.17 26.06
CA ALA A 13 16.24 34.33 26.73
C ALA A 13 17.20 34.99 27.74
N PRO A 14 17.89 34.26 28.65
CA PRO A 14 18.90 34.87 29.53
C PRO A 14 20.10 35.43 28.77
N LEU A 15 20.56 34.76 27.70
CA LEU A 15 21.64 35.26 26.85
C LEU A 15 21.27 36.60 26.19
N LEU A 16 20.02 36.77 25.75
CA LEU A 16 19.53 38.05 25.23
C LEU A 16 19.55 39.16 26.28
N VAL A 17 19.17 38.86 27.53
CA VAL A 17 19.20 39.85 28.63
C VAL A 17 20.63 40.27 28.95
N VAL A 18 21.56 39.31 29.07
CA VAL A 18 22.99 39.60 29.31
C VAL A 18 23.60 40.41 28.17
N CYS A 19 23.26 40.10 26.91
CA CYS A 19 23.71 40.87 25.74
C CYS A 19 23.12 42.29 25.72
N ALA A 20 21.87 42.47 26.14
CA ALA A 20 21.21 43.78 26.20
C ALA A 20 21.81 44.67 27.31
N GLU A 21 22.08 44.10 28.48
CA GLU A 21 22.67 44.83 29.63
C GLU A 21 24.11 45.27 29.34
N ARG A 22 24.89 44.42 28.66
CA ARG A 22 26.26 44.74 28.21
C ARG A 22 26.33 45.93 27.25
N GLN A 23 25.23 46.24 26.56
CA GLN A 23 25.15 47.37 25.63
C GLN A 23 24.86 48.71 26.31
N SER A 24 24.45 48.68 27.60
CA SER A 24 24.06 49.86 28.39
C SER A 24 25.19 50.47 29.25
N VAL A 25 26.29 49.74 29.45
CA VAL A 25 27.48 50.23 30.16
C VAL A 25 28.43 50.86 29.15
N ALA A 26 28.77 52.14 29.36
CA ALA A 26 29.67 52.91 28.51
C ALA A 26 31.11 52.37 28.53
N TYR A 27 31.39 51.31 27.77
CA TYR A 27 32.75 51.06 27.30
C TYR A 27 33.04 51.98 26.12
N GLU A 28 34.24 52.54 26.07
CA GLU A 28 34.75 53.26 24.91
C GLU A 28 34.59 52.34 23.71
N GLN A 29 33.63 52.69 22.86
CA GLN A 29 33.33 51.89 21.70
C GLN A 29 34.62 51.82 20.89
N VAL A 30 35.10 50.61 20.59
CA VAL A 30 35.89 50.41 19.37
C VAL A 30 35.15 51.21 18.32
N LYS A 31 35.78 52.23 17.73
CA LYS A 31 35.16 53.20 16.81
C LYS A 31 34.60 52.47 15.59
N VAL A 32 33.46 51.81 15.77
CA VAL A 32 32.57 51.43 14.71
C VAL A 32 31.96 52.77 14.29
N PRO A 33 32.09 53.16 13.00
CA PRO A 33 31.61 54.46 12.55
C PRO A 33 30.16 54.64 13.00
N LYS A 34 29.86 55.79 13.63
CA LYS A 34 28.50 56.19 14.04
C LYS A 34 27.54 55.87 12.89
N LYS A 35 26.73 54.83 13.07
CA LYS A 35 25.85 54.32 12.03
C LYS A 35 24.79 55.39 11.73
N PRO A 36 24.65 55.86 10.48
CA PRO A 36 23.56 56.75 10.06
C PRO A 36 22.19 56.03 9.97
N ASP A 37 21.99 54.93 10.69
CA ASP A 37 20.94 53.91 10.45
C ASP A 37 19.72 53.99 11.39
N VAL A 38 19.73 54.90 12.38
CA VAL A 38 18.59 55.09 13.31
C VAL A 38 17.34 55.60 12.60
N ASP A 39 17.51 56.39 11.53
CA ASP A 39 16.37 56.97 10.81
C ASP A 39 15.67 55.93 9.92
N CYS A 40 16.42 54.98 9.35
CA CYS A 40 15.89 53.88 8.55
C CYS A 40 15.11 52.88 9.42
N THR A 41 15.66 52.47 10.56
CA THR A 41 14.99 51.55 11.49
C THR A 41 13.71 52.13 12.09
N ILE A 42 13.70 53.44 12.41
CA ILE A 42 12.50 54.15 12.90
C ILE A 42 11.45 54.27 11.78
N LYS A 43 11.85 54.56 10.54
CA LYS A 43 10.93 54.59 9.38
C LYS A 43 10.30 53.23 9.12
N ILE A 44 11.10 52.16 9.13
CA ILE A 44 10.62 50.78 8.97
C ILE A 44 9.63 50.42 10.08
N ARG A 45 9.94 50.74 11.34
CA ARG A 45 9.05 50.46 12.47
C ARG A 45 7.73 51.22 12.38
N LYS A 46 7.76 52.49 11.95
CA LYS A 46 6.54 53.29 11.71
C LYS A 46 5.72 52.74 10.55
N PHE A 47 6.38 52.29 9.48
CA PHE A 47 5.74 51.65 8.34
C PHE A 47 5.03 50.35 8.75
N PHE A 48 5.71 49.46 9.47
CA PHE A 48 5.11 48.24 10.02
C PHE A 48 3.96 48.54 10.98
N ALA A 49 4.11 49.51 11.88
CA ALA A 49 3.03 49.91 12.78
C ALA A 49 1.79 50.42 12.01
N THR A 50 2.00 51.08 10.88
CA THR A 50 0.92 51.59 10.02
C THR A 50 0.26 50.47 9.25
N LEU A 51 1.05 49.56 8.66
CA LEU A 51 0.55 48.34 8.01
C LEU A 51 -0.26 47.47 8.96
N ILE A 52 0.25 47.23 10.17
CA ILE A 52 -0.43 46.41 11.18
C ILE A 52 -1.78 47.04 11.55
N LYS A 53 -1.83 48.36 11.77
CA LYS A 53 -3.09 49.07 12.06
C LYS A 53 -4.10 48.98 10.92
N TYR A 54 -3.63 49.12 9.68
CA TYR A 54 -4.51 49.04 8.52
C TYR A 54 -5.04 47.62 8.31
N TYR A 55 -4.15 46.64 8.39
CA TYR A 55 -4.46 45.22 8.28
C TYR A 55 -5.39 44.74 9.40
N SER A 56 -5.16 45.16 10.66
CA SER A 56 -6.03 44.81 11.78
C SER A 56 -7.43 45.37 11.62
N LYS A 57 -7.54 46.60 11.10
CA LYS A 57 -8.84 47.22 10.81
C LYS A 57 -9.54 46.55 9.63
N PHE A 58 -8.77 46.10 8.63
CA PHE A 58 -9.29 45.37 7.48
C PHE A 58 -9.83 43.99 7.90
N ILE A 59 -9.07 43.21 8.67
CA ILE A 59 -9.51 41.89 9.16
C ILE A 59 -10.70 41.99 10.11
N ALA A 60 -10.73 43.01 10.98
CA ALA A 60 -11.84 43.21 11.92
C ALA A 60 -13.15 43.69 11.24
N SER A 61 -13.14 43.91 9.92
CA SER A 61 -14.34 44.25 9.17
C SER A 61 -15.19 43.00 8.91
N LEU A 62 -16.50 43.08 9.20
CA LEU A 62 -17.46 42.00 8.95
C LEU A 62 -17.44 41.49 7.51
N TRP A 63 -17.20 42.36 6.53
CA TRP A 63 -17.11 42.00 5.12
C TRP A 63 -15.87 41.14 4.80
N ALA A 64 -14.74 41.46 5.43
CA ALA A 64 -13.51 40.70 5.24
C ALA A 64 -13.60 39.34 5.94
N GLU A 65 -14.21 39.30 7.13
CA GLU A 65 -14.46 38.07 7.87
C GLU A 65 -15.37 37.12 7.08
N LEU A 66 -16.49 37.61 6.53
CA LEU A 66 -17.40 36.80 5.72
C LEU A 66 -16.74 36.25 4.45
N MET A 67 -15.92 37.07 3.77
CA MET A 67 -15.13 36.62 2.62
C MET A 67 -14.11 35.53 3.02
N PHE A 68 -13.43 35.71 4.15
CA PHE A 68 -12.44 34.73 4.63
C PHE A 68 -13.09 33.38 4.98
N VAL A 69 -14.24 33.41 5.66
CA VAL A 69 -15.02 32.20 5.95
C VAL A 69 -15.44 31.50 4.65
N GLY A 70 -15.92 32.25 3.66
CA GLY A 70 -16.27 31.71 2.35
C GLY A 70 -15.08 31.04 1.63
N VAL A 71 -13.91 31.69 1.63
CA VAL A 71 -12.67 31.13 1.06
C VAL A 71 -12.23 29.88 1.82
N MET A 72 -12.33 29.86 3.15
CA MET A 72 -11.99 28.69 3.96
C MET A 72 -12.91 27.50 3.68
N ILE A 73 -14.21 27.74 3.54
CA ILE A 73 -15.16 26.69 3.17
C ILE A 73 -14.82 26.13 1.78
N ALA A 74 -14.54 27.00 0.80
CA ALA A 74 -14.13 26.57 -0.54
C ALA A 74 -12.81 25.78 -0.52
N TYR A 75 -11.82 26.23 0.24
CA TYR A 75 -10.54 25.54 0.42
C TYR A 75 -10.71 24.15 1.04
N LEU A 76 -11.53 24.04 2.09
CA LEU A 76 -11.83 22.76 2.73
C LEU A 76 -12.59 21.83 1.79
N TYR A 77 -13.55 22.35 1.02
CA TYR A 77 -14.26 21.58 0.01
C TYR A 77 -13.32 21.02 -1.06
N ILE A 78 -12.43 21.86 -1.61
CA ILE A 78 -11.41 21.43 -2.58
C ILE A 78 -10.48 20.38 -1.97
N SER A 79 -10.07 20.55 -0.71
CA SER A 79 -9.22 19.59 -0.01
C SER A 79 -9.91 18.23 0.15
N ILE A 80 -11.19 18.20 0.54
CA ILE A 80 -11.97 16.96 0.64
C ILE A 80 -12.11 16.29 -0.73
N CYS A 81 -12.37 17.06 -1.77
CA CYS A 81 -12.41 16.54 -3.14
C CYS A 81 -11.05 15.98 -3.57
N GLY A 82 -9.95 16.65 -3.24
CA GLY A 82 -8.59 16.19 -3.49
C GLY A 82 -8.27 14.89 -2.76
N ILE A 83 -8.67 14.76 -1.50
CA ILE A 83 -8.51 13.53 -0.71
C ILE A 83 -9.30 12.37 -1.34
N LYS A 84 -10.53 12.62 -1.80
CA LYS A 84 -11.34 11.61 -2.49
C LYS A 84 -10.77 11.19 -3.86
N ALA A 85 -10.05 12.09 -4.53
CA ALA A 85 -9.41 11.83 -5.81
C ALA A 85 -8.02 11.17 -5.67
N LEU A 86 -7.48 11.11 -4.46
CA LEU A 86 -6.17 10.51 -4.21
C LEU A 86 -6.25 8.99 -4.44
N ARG A 87 -5.45 8.49 -5.39
CA ARG A 87 -5.25 7.05 -5.54
C ARG A 87 -4.37 6.58 -4.39
N THR A 88 -4.86 5.62 -3.61
CA THR A 88 -4.15 5.01 -2.49
C THR A 88 -3.21 3.89 -2.92
N ASP A 89 -3.09 3.64 -4.22
CA ASP A 89 -2.25 2.58 -4.76
C ASP A 89 -0.78 3.02 -4.69
N MET A 90 -0.03 2.37 -3.79
CA MET A 90 1.41 2.55 -3.69
C MET A 90 2.08 1.62 -4.70
N ASP A 91 2.54 2.17 -5.82
CA ASP A 91 3.34 1.39 -6.77
C ASP A 91 4.75 1.19 -6.22
N GLY A 92 5.29 -0.03 -6.39
CA GLY A 92 6.64 -0.38 -5.94
C GLY A 92 7.72 0.47 -6.63
N SER A 93 7.42 1.00 -7.82
CA SER A 93 8.29 1.93 -8.55
C SER A 93 8.55 3.25 -7.80
N MET A 94 7.62 3.67 -6.92
CA MET A 94 7.76 4.91 -6.13
C MET A 94 8.80 4.80 -5.01
N LEU A 95 9.16 3.57 -4.61
CA LEU A 95 10.17 3.31 -3.59
C LEU A 95 11.59 3.34 -4.14
N LEU A 96 11.73 3.29 -5.47
CA LEU A 96 13.00 3.22 -6.16
C LEU A 96 13.39 4.59 -6.73
N PRO A 97 14.69 4.90 -6.85
CA PRO A 97 15.14 6.04 -7.64
C PRO A 97 14.62 5.94 -9.08
N SER A 98 14.27 7.09 -9.69
CA SER A 98 13.70 7.15 -11.05
C SER A 98 14.56 6.45 -12.10
N ASP A 99 15.89 6.50 -11.94
CA ASP A 99 16.86 6.02 -12.92
C ASP A 99 17.28 4.56 -12.68
N SER A 100 16.60 3.84 -11.77
CA SER A 100 16.92 2.45 -11.47
C SER A 100 16.41 1.50 -12.54
N GLN A 101 17.26 0.57 -13.00
CA GLN A 101 16.86 -0.53 -13.89
C GLN A 101 15.79 -1.45 -13.27
N SER A 102 15.67 -1.47 -11.94
CA SER A 102 14.64 -2.24 -11.23
C SER A 102 13.22 -1.74 -11.51
N ASN A 103 13.05 -0.49 -11.97
CA ASN A 103 11.74 0.03 -12.36
C ASN A 103 11.18 -0.71 -13.58
N GLU A 104 12.03 -1.14 -14.52
CA GLU A 104 11.61 -1.98 -15.65
C GLU A 104 11.15 -3.37 -15.18
N GLY A 105 11.79 -3.94 -14.17
CA GLY A 105 11.35 -5.20 -13.56
C GLY A 105 9.96 -5.09 -12.95
N ILE A 106 9.69 -4.01 -12.20
CA ILE A 106 8.36 -3.76 -11.62
C ILE A 106 7.32 -3.51 -12.71
N ARG A 107 7.67 -2.79 -13.78
CA ARG A 107 6.79 -2.58 -14.94
C ARG A 107 6.40 -3.90 -15.59
N ILE A 108 7.36 -4.77 -15.88
CA ILE A 108 7.10 -6.10 -16.46
C ILE A 108 6.25 -6.94 -15.51
N MET A 109 6.53 -6.89 -14.21
CA MET A 109 5.75 -7.62 -13.21
C MET A 109 4.29 -7.17 -13.20
N ASN A 110 4.05 -5.85 -13.22
CA ASN A 110 2.71 -5.25 -13.18
C ASN A 110 1.93 -5.42 -14.50
N GLU A 111 2.59 -5.28 -15.65
CA GLU A 111 1.93 -5.30 -16.96
C GLU A 111 1.74 -6.72 -17.50
N VAL A 112 2.65 -7.65 -17.20
CA VAL A 112 2.70 -8.98 -17.84
C VAL A 112 2.48 -10.10 -16.83
N ILE A 113 3.15 -10.08 -15.68
CA ILE A 113 3.19 -11.25 -14.79
C ILE A 113 1.96 -11.31 -13.88
N TRP A 114 1.59 -10.22 -13.22
CA TRP A 114 0.48 -10.23 -12.27
C TRP A 114 -0.90 -10.51 -12.90
N PRO A 115 -1.23 -9.97 -14.10
CA PRO A 115 -2.51 -10.29 -14.73
C PRO A 115 -2.65 -11.78 -15.09
N ASP A 116 -1.56 -12.41 -15.53
CA ASP A 116 -1.60 -13.74 -16.14
C ASP A 116 -1.17 -14.87 -15.19
N TYR A 117 -0.36 -14.57 -14.17
CA TYR A 117 0.32 -15.59 -13.35
C TYR A 117 0.19 -15.39 -11.84
N LEU A 118 -0.68 -14.48 -11.37
CA LEU A 118 -0.94 -14.35 -9.94
C LEU A 118 -1.72 -15.57 -9.42
N GLY A 119 -0.98 -16.59 -8.98
CA GLY A 119 -1.54 -17.80 -8.37
C GLY A 119 -2.02 -17.52 -6.94
N ILE A 120 -3.32 -17.73 -6.71
CA ILE A 120 -3.90 -17.70 -5.36
C ILE A 120 -3.93 -19.12 -4.82
N ASN A 121 -3.19 -19.37 -3.73
CA ASN A 121 -3.19 -20.66 -3.05
C ASN A 121 -4.28 -20.72 -1.98
N TYR A 122 -5.30 -21.54 -2.21
CA TYR A 122 -6.37 -21.78 -1.24
C TYR A 122 -6.02 -22.95 -0.31
N VAL A 123 -5.79 -22.64 0.96
CA VAL A 123 -5.54 -23.66 1.99
C VAL A 123 -6.83 -23.94 2.78
N ILE A 124 -7.34 -25.17 2.64
CA ILE A 124 -8.56 -25.60 3.33
C ILE A 124 -8.17 -26.21 4.66
N ARG A 125 -8.57 -25.54 5.75
CA ARG A 125 -8.22 -25.96 7.12
C ARG A 125 -8.90 -27.26 7.53
N ASN A 126 -10.18 -27.41 7.18
CA ASN A 126 -11.00 -28.59 7.49
C ASN A 126 -11.50 -29.18 6.18
N PRO A 127 -10.84 -30.23 5.64
CA PRO A 127 -11.27 -30.85 4.40
C PRO A 127 -12.59 -31.62 4.61
N PRO A 128 -13.47 -31.67 3.58
CA PRO A 128 -14.62 -32.56 3.58
C PRO A 128 -14.19 -34.03 3.48
N ASP A 129 -15.06 -34.95 3.88
CA ASP A 129 -14.87 -36.36 3.56
C ASP A 129 -15.09 -36.57 2.05
N PHE A 130 -14.02 -36.89 1.33
CA PHE A 130 -14.07 -37.17 -0.10
C PHE A 130 -14.69 -38.53 -0.42
N SER A 131 -14.96 -39.35 0.59
CA SER A 131 -15.65 -40.64 0.44
C SER A 131 -17.18 -40.48 0.43
N ASP A 132 -17.71 -39.38 0.97
CA ASP A 132 -19.15 -39.08 0.95
C ASP A 132 -19.51 -38.28 -0.33
N PRO A 133 -20.37 -38.81 -1.22
CA PRO A 133 -20.81 -38.08 -2.41
C PRO A 133 -21.43 -36.72 -2.09
N LEU A 134 -22.11 -36.59 -0.95
CA LEU A 134 -22.80 -35.35 -0.59
C LEU A 134 -21.80 -34.24 -0.25
N GLU A 135 -20.76 -34.56 0.52
CA GLU A 135 -19.71 -33.62 0.90
C GLU A 135 -18.80 -33.29 -0.29
N TYR A 136 -18.44 -34.29 -1.10
CA TYR A 136 -17.70 -34.07 -2.35
C TYR A 136 -18.46 -33.12 -3.29
N ARG A 137 -19.77 -33.30 -3.47
CA ARG A 137 -20.58 -32.42 -4.33
C ARG A 137 -20.62 -30.98 -3.83
N LYS A 138 -20.63 -30.76 -2.50
CA LYS A 138 -20.54 -29.41 -1.92
C LYS A 138 -19.18 -28.78 -2.23
N PHE A 139 -18.11 -29.55 -2.09
CA PHE A 139 -16.75 -29.12 -2.42
C PHE A 139 -16.60 -28.78 -3.91
N ALA A 140 -17.06 -29.66 -4.81
CA ALA A 140 -17.04 -29.42 -6.24
C ALA A 140 -17.82 -28.15 -6.64
N ARG A 141 -18.94 -27.88 -5.97
CA ARG A 141 -19.70 -26.63 -6.17
C ARG A 141 -18.94 -25.40 -5.69
N MET A 142 -18.21 -25.48 -4.59
CA MET A 142 -17.35 -24.39 -4.10
C MET A 142 -16.26 -24.08 -5.11
N ILE A 143 -15.56 -25.11 -5.61
CA ILE A 143 -14.55 -24.96 -6.65
C ILE A 143 -15.14 -24.32 -7.91
N ASN A 144 -16.27 -24.83 -8.39
CA ASN A 144 -16.92 -24.29 -9.58
C ASN A 144 -17.28 -22.81 -9.42
N ARG A 145 -17.71 -22.39 -8.21
CA ARG A 145 -17.98 -20.97 -7.93
C ARG A 145 -16.72 -20.11 -8.03
N ILE A 146 -15.58 -20.61 -7.55
CA ILE A 146 -14.29 -19.92 -7.64
C ILE A 146 -13.89 -19.79 -9.12
N GLU A 147 -14.03 -20.85 -9.91
CA GLU A 147 -13.64 -20.85 -11.33
C GLU A 147 -14.56 -20.00 -12.23
N THR A 148 -15.83 -19.82 -11.84
CA THR A 148 -16.79 -18.97 -12.58
C THR A 148 -16.78 -17.51 -12.15
N MET A 149 -15.91 -17.12 -11.23
CA MET A 149 -15.87 -15.75 -10.71
C MET A 149 -15.26 -14.79 -11.75
N ASN A 150 -15.69 -13.53 -11.76
CA ASN A 150 -15.14 -12.55 -12.70
C ASN A 150 -13.63 -12.36 -12.45
N ASN A 151 -12.84 -12.27 -13.52
CA ASN A 151 -11.38 -12.14 -13.51
C ASN A 151 -10.60 -13.37 -13.03
N THR A 152 -11.18 -14.58 -13.09
CA THR A 152 -10.42 -15.82 -12.88
C THR A 152 -9.97 -16.41 -14.19
N ILE A 153 -8.76 -16.98 -14.18
CA ILE A 153 -8.25 -17.81 -15.27
C ILE A 153 -9.08 -19.10 -15.25
N ASP A 154 -9.52 -19.52 -16.44
CA ASP A 154 -10.45 -20.63 -16.70
C ASP A 154 -10.16 -21.91 -15.87
N ALA A 155 -11.15 -22.80 -15.77
CA ALA A 155 -11.06 -24.05 -15.01
C ALA A 155 -9.86 -24.94 -15.40
N GLY A 156 -9.32 -24.78 -16.61
CA GLY A 156 -8.11 -25.47 -17.07
C GLY A 156 -6.81 -25.01 -16.39
N ALA A 157 -6.76 -23.81 -15.80
CA ALA A 157 -5.59 -23.29 -15.09
C ALA A 157 -5.56 -23.68 -13.60
N ASN A 158 -6.67 -24.22 -13.08
CA ASN A 158 -6.77 -24.57 -11.67
C ASN A 158 -6.15 -25.96 -11.39
N MET A 159 -5.05 -25.96 -10.63
CA MET A 159 -4.32 -27.18 -10.26
C MET A 159 -4.93 -27.83 -9.00
N ILE A 160 -6.06 -28.52 -9.16
CA ILE A 160 -6.70 -29.27 -8.07
C ILE A 160 -6.33 -30.75 -8.16
N TRP A 161 -5.56 -31.22 -7.18
CA TRP A 161 -5.11 -32.61 -7.08
C TRP A 161 -6.23 -33.66 -7.18
N ILE A 162 -7.45 -33.34 -6.73
CA ILE A 162 -8.60 -34.25 -6.74
C ILE A 162 -9.03 -34.56 -8.17
N ARG A 163 -9.00 -33.58 -9.08
CA ARG A 163 -9.34 -33.80 -10.48
C ARG A 163 -8.32 -34.72 -11.16
N ASP A 164 -7.05 -34.53 -10.85
CA ASP A 164 -5.97 -35.37 -11.39
C ASP A 164 -6.03 -36.79 -10.81
N TYR A 165 -6.40 -36.92 -9.54
CA TYR A 165 -6.67 -38.23 -8.93
C TYR A 165 -7.83 -38.96 -9.61
N LEU A 166 -8.93 -38.27 -9.91
CA LEU A 166 -10.06 -38.88 -10.64
C LEU A 166 -9.68 -39.25 -12.09
N ARG A 167 -8.89 -38.41 -12.77
CA ARG A 167 -8.33 -38.73 -14.10
C ARG A 167 -7.45 -39.98 -14.06
N TYR A 168 -6.62 -40.12 -13.02
CA TYR A 168 -5.82 -41.33 -12.80
C TYR A 168 -6.68 -42.59 -12.66
N LEU A 169 -7.74 -42.52 -11.85
CA LEU A 169 -8.65 -43.65 -11.67
C LEU A 169 -9.40 -44.01 -12.96
N ALA A 170 -9.77 -43.02 -13.76
CA ALA A 170 -10.46 -43.23 -15.03
C ALA A 170 -9.55 -43.84 -16.11
N ASN A 171 -8.24 -43.56 -16.10
CA ASN A 171 -7.30 -44.07 -17.08
C ASN A 171 -5.97 -44.54 -16.43
N PRO A 172 -5.94 -45.74 -15.84
CA PRO A 172 -4.77 -46.25 -15.13
C PRO A 172 -3.58 -46.60 -16.05
N SER A 173 -3.82 -46.68 -17.36
CA SER A 173 -2.80 -46.91 -18.39
C SER A 173 -2.09 -45.64 -18.87
N ALA A 174 -2.58 -44.45 -18.53
CA ALA A 174 -1.94 -43.20 -18.93
C ALA A 174 -0.65 -42.94 -18.12
N SER A 175 0.31 -42.25 -18.74
CA SER A 175 1.58 -41.93 -18.11
C SER A 175 1.35 -41.04 -16.88
N LYS A 176 2.06 -41.30 -15.79
CA LYS A 176 1.94 -40.54 -14.53
C LYS A 176 2.16 -39.03 -14.72
N LEU A 177 2.98 -38.66 -15.71
CA LEU A 177 3.25 -37.26 -16.04
C LEU A 177 2.12 -36.61 -16.85
N ASP A 178 1.47 -37.34 -17.75
CA ASP A 178 0.35 -36.83 -18.55
C ASP A 178 -0.88 -36.53 -17.67
N ILE A 179 -1.04 -37.30 -16.60
CA ILE A 179 -2.11 -37.14 -15.62
C ILE A 179 -1.81 -35.98 -14.66
N LEU A 180 -0.54 -35.79 -14.29
CA LEU A 180 -0.11 -34.71 -13.39
C LEU A 180 -0.12 -33.32 -14.06
N PHE A 181 0.26 -33.25 -15.34
CA PHE A 181 0.27 -32.00 -16.10
C PHE A 181 -0.99 -31.79 -16.95
N GLY A 182 -1.96 -32.73 -16.90
CA GLY A 182 -3.24 -32.62 -17.58
C GLY A 182 -3.15 -32.47 -19.10
N TRP A 183 -2.01 -32.77 -19.72
CA TRP A 183 -1.77 -32.50 -21.15
C TRP A 183 -2.51 -33.51 -22.05
N MET A 184 -2.89 -34.68 -21.54
CA MET A 184 -3.65 -35.67 -22.31
C MET A 184 -4.86 -36.18 -21.54
N GLY A 185 -5.98 -35.49 -21.73
CA GLY A 185 -7.31 -36.06 -21.52
C GLY A 185 -8.23 -35.53 -22.62
N PRO A 186 -8.94 -36.38 -23.37
CA PRO A 186 -9.86 -35.90 -24.39
C PRO A 186 -10.98 -35.13 -23.72
N ASP A 187 -11.36 -33.98 -24.30
CA ASP A 187 -12.54 -33.19 -23.96
C ASP A 187 -13.86 -33.93 -24.31
N GLY A 188 -13.91 -35.25 -24.11
CA GLY A 188 -15.03 -36.12 -24.42
C GLY A 188 -15.93 -36.26 -23.20
N ASN A 189 -17.12 -35.64 -23.29
CA ASN A 189 -18.32 -35.79 -22.46
C ASN A 189 -18.13 -35.89 -20.94
N ARG A 190 -18.60 -34.84 -20.26
CA ARG A 190 -18.88 -34.78 -18.82
C ARG A 190 -20.03 -35.72 -18.45
N ASP A 191 -19.79 -37.02 -18.45
CA ASP A 191 -20.67 -38.00 -17.80
C ASP A 191 -19.93 -38.63 -16.60
N GLU A 192 -20.69 -38.84 -15.53
CA GLU A 192 -20.33 -39.01 -14.11
C GLU A 192 -19.13 -39.94 -13.80
N PRO A 193 -18.26 -39.59 -12.81
CA PRO A 193 -17.25 -40.52 -12.33
C PRO A 193 -17.89 -41.55 -11.37
N ASN A 194 -17.73 -42.81 -11.74
CA ASN A 194 -18.19 -44.00 -11.03
C ASN A 194 -17.46 -44.12 -9.67
N GLU A 195 -18.21 -44.08 -8.56
CA GLU A 195 -17.71 -44.25 -7.20
C GLU A 195 -17.26 -45.70 -6.95
N LYS A 196 -15.94 -45.94 -6.90
CA LYS A 196 -15.39 -47.15 -6.27
C LYS A 196 -14.11 -46.87 -5.48
N GLY A 197 -14.25 -46.92 -4.15
CA GLY A 197 -13.37 -47.70 -3.27
C GLY A 197 -11.95 -47.19 -3.01
N SER A 198 -11.83 -46.43 -1.92
CA SER A 198 -10.65 -46.00 -1.15
C SER A 198 -9.41 -46.90 -1.11
N SER A 199 -8.22 -46.27 -1.12
CA SER A 199 -7.06 -46.76 -0.37
C SER A 199 -6.27 -45.62 0.30
N SER A 200 -6.40 -45.52 1.63
CA SER A 200 -5.81 -44.53 2.55
C SER A 200 -4.27 -44.37 2.48
N PHE A 201 -3.57 -45.31 1.85
CA PHE A 201 -2.10 -45.36 1.83
C PHE A 201 -1.46 -44.42 0.79
N ILE A 202 -2.14 -44.15 -0.33
CA ILE A 202 -1.61 -43.29 -1.41
C ILE A 202 -1.67 -41.79 -1.04
N TYR A 203 -2.66 -41.40 -0.22
CA TYR A 203 -2.83 -40.02 0.25
C TYR A 203 -1.64 -39.52 1.09
N ARG A 204 -0.99 -40.39 1.87
CA ARG A 204 0.17 -40.00 2.70
C ARG A 204 1.45 -39.81 1.87
N LEU A 205 1.60 -40.52 0.75
CA LEU A 205 2.79 -40.41 -0.09
C LEU A 205 2.73 -39.17 -1.01
N PHE A 206 1.53 -38.78 -1.44
CA PHE A 206 1.33 -37.63 -2.34
C PHE A 206 1.49 -36.27 -1.63
N VAL A 207 1.00 -36.15 -0.38
CA VAL A 207 1.15 -34.93 0.43
C VAL A 207 2.62 -34.65 0.77
N VAL A 208 3.42 -35.68 1.02
CA VAL A 208 4.86 -35.53 1.31
C VAL A 208 5.64 -35.07 0.08
N PHE A 209 5.26 -35.49 -1.13
CA PHE A 209 5.98 -35.13 -2.36
C PHE A 209 5.75 -33.66 -2.79
N ILE A 210 4.54 -33.14 -2.60
CA ILE A 210 4.22 -31.73 -2.90
C ILE A 210 4.92 -30.77 -1.91
N ILE A 211 5.01 -31.15 -0.62
CA ILE A 211 5.73 -30.35 0.38
C ILE A 211 7.24 -30.35 0.11
N LEU A 212 7.82 -31.47 -0.34
CA LEU A 212 9.25 -31.57 -0.64
C LEU A 212 9.67 -30.79 -1.89
N ILE A 213 8.82 -30.72 -2.93
CA ILE A 213 9.12 -29.91 -4.13
C ILE A 213 9.06 -28.41 -3.80
N SER A 214 8.14 -27.99 -2.93
CA SER A 214 8.06 -26.58 -2.52
C SER A 214 9.22 -26.16 -1.60
N CYS A 215 9.86 -27.09 -0.89
CA CYS A 215 10.95 -26.81 0.04
C CYS A 215 12.36 -26.88 -0.59
N ASN A 216 12.51 -27.44 -1.79
CA ASN A 216 13.82 -27.59 -2.48
C ASN A 216 14.01 -26.61 -3.65
N CYS A 217 13.11 -25.63 -3.78
CA CYS A 217 13.19 -24.52 -4.75
C CYS A 217 13.28 -23.14 -4.06
N ILE A 218 13.87 -23.09 -2.85
CA ILE A 218 14.36 -21.87 -2.20
C ILE A 218 15.87 -22.00 -1.99
#